data_AF-A0A6I9Z4S7-F1
#
_entry.id   AF-A0A6I9Z4S7-F1
#
_cell.length_a   1.000
_cell.length_b   1.000
_cell.length_c   1.000
_cell.angle_alpha   90.00
_cell.angle_beta   90.00
_cell.angle_gamma   90.00
#
_symmetry.space_group_name_H-M   'P 1'
#
loop_
_entity.id
_entity.type
_entity.pdbx_description
1 polymer ?
#
loop_
_entity_poly.entity_id
_entity_poly.type
_entity_poly.pdbx_seq_one_letter_code
_entity_poly.pdbx_strand_id
1 'polypeptide(L)'
;MDIKIDNTELQLQYTCENRFRKNDTLERLKQDVALAGRLGVCFGVKLVRGAYLNKERKLAKEKGYPDPVQPSWEATNESYRRCLDFGLDQVSQVKERFEMIVATHNEASVTHAVQRMSQMGINKNAGPICFGQLLGMCDQVSLALGQAGFAIYKSIPYGSVEEVIPYLIRRAHENQSVLLGIRKERDLLRTELWRRILRRP
;
A
#
# COMPACT_ATOMS: atom_id res chain seq x y z
N MET A 1 -11.31 -7.12 -9.36
CA MET A 1 -10.29 -7.03 -10.42
C MET A 1 -9.01 -7.57 -9.81
N ASP A 2 -8.86 -8.89 -9.93
CA ASP A 2 -7.64 -9.58 -9.53
C ASP A 2 -6.55 -9.18 -10.52
N ILE A 3 -5.40 -8.74 -10.00
CA ILE A 3 -4.27 -8.35 -10.81
C ILE A 3 -3.66 -9.65 -11.33
N LYS A 4 -4.05 -10.08 -12.54
CA LYS A 4 -3.28 -11.08 -13.30
C LYS A 4 -2.00 -10.41 -13.79
N ILE A 5 -0.88 -10.74 -13.16
CA ILE A 5 0.45 -10.51 -13.70
C ILE A 5 0.81 -11.81 -14.43
N ASP A 6 0.94 -11.75 -15.75
CA ASP A 6 1.40 -12.88 -16.55
C ASP A 6 2.82 -13.26 -16.10
N ASN A 7 2.99 -14.45 -15.52
CA ASN A 7 4.10 -15.36 -15.80
C ASN A 7 3.96 -16.71 -15.06
N THR A 8 4.42 -17.74 -15.74
CA THR A 8 4.23 -19.20 -15.60
C THR A 8 4.83 -19.89 -14.36
N GLU A 9 4.73 -19.31 -13.18
CA GLU A 9 5.00 -20.03 -11.92
C GLU A 9 3.85 -19.77 -10.93
N LEU A 10 3.49 -20.76 -10.12
CA LEU A 10 2.47 -20.64 -9.08
C LEU A 10 2.87 -19.52 -8.09
N GLN A 11 2.55 -18.27 -8.42
CA GLN A 11 2.61 -17.15 -7.50
C GLN A 11 1.36 -17.23 -6.62
N LEU A 12 1.54 -17.58 -5.35
CA LEU A 12 0.51 -17.39 -4.36
C LEU A 12 0.36 -15.88 -4.17
N GLN A 13 -0.55 -15.29 -4.95
CA GLN A 13 -0.93 -13.89 -4.81
C GLN A 13 -1.75 -13.76 -3.53
N TYR A 14 -1.04 -13.58 -2.42
CA TYR A 14 -1.67 -13.29 -1.15
C TYR A 14 -2.05 -11.81 -1.17
N THR A 15 -3.25 -11.53 -1.70
CA THR A 15 -3.92 -10.28 -1.35
C THR A 15 -4.30 -10.42 0.11
N CYS A 16 -3.37 -10.11 1.01
CA CYS A 16 -3.76 -9.74 2.35
C CYS A 16 -4.69 -8.53 2.18
N GLU A 17 -6.00 -8.76 2.23
CA GLU A 17 -6.90 -7.78 2.80
C GLU A 17 -6.38 -7.52 4.21
N ASN A 18 -5.35 -6.68 4.37
CA ASN A 18 -4.81 -6.38 5.69
C ASN A 18 -5.86 -5.59 6.46
N ARG A 19 -6.80 -6.34 7.04
CA ARG A 19 -7.51 -5.99 8.24
C ARG A 19 -6.40 -5.96 9.27
N PHE A 20 -5.91 -4.78 9.65
CA PHE A 20 -4.99 -4.65 10.79
C PHE A 20 -5.78 -5.05 12.01
N ARG A 21 -5.81 -6.36 12.21
CA ARG A 21 -6.50 -6.97 13.32
C ARG A 21 -5.57 -6.91 14.51
N LYS A 22 -6.14 -6.65 15.69
CA LYS A 22 -5.40 -6.42 16.94
C LYS A 22 -4.27 -7.42 17.19
N ASN A 23 -4.45 -8.70 16.83
CA ASN A 23 -3.62 -9.76 17.40
C ASN A 23 -2.77 -10.61 16.46
N ASP A 24 -2.65 -10.34 15.14
CA ASP A 24 -2.06 -11.41 14.31
C ASP A 24 -1.52 -11.01 12.92
N THR A 25 -1.47 -9.71 12.56
CA THR A 25 -1.17 -9.36 11.16
C THR A 25 0.27 -9.76 10.76
N LEU A 26 1.25 -9.50 11.63
CA LEU A 26 2.64 -9.87 11.38
C LEU A 26 2.87 -11.39 11.51
N GLU A 27 2.26 -12.03 12.50
CA GLU A 27 2.46 -13.46 12.73
C GLU A 27 1.81 -14.30 11.62
N ARG A 28 0.63 -13.90 11.12
CA ARG A 28 0.06 -14.46 9.89
C ARG A 28 0.99 -14.29 8.69
N LEU A 29 1.49 -13.07 8.47
CA LEU A 29 2.41 -12.80 7.37
C LEU A 29 3.64 -13.72 7.45
N LYS A 30 4.23 -13.92 8.64
CA LYS A 30 5.33 -14.88 8.85
C LYS A 30 4.93 -16.32 8.56
N GLN A 31 3.75 -16.74 9.02
CA GLN A 31 3.23 -18.09 8.79
C GLN A 31 2.98 -18.36 7.30
N ASP A 32 2.41 -17.39 6.59
CA ASP A 32 2.13 -17.48 5.16
C ASP A 32 3.44 -17.54 4.35
N VAL A 33 4.44 -16.72 4.71
CA VAL A 33 5.78 -16.77 4.12
C VAL A 33 6.47 -18.12 4.39
N ALA A 34 6.40 -18.62 5.62
CA ALA A 34 6.97 -19.92 5.97
C ALA A 34 6.25 -21.07 5.23
N LEU A 35 4.94 -20.97 5.03
CA LEU A 35 4.18 -21.93 4.23
C LEU A 35 4.60 -21.88 2.76
N ALA A 36 4.70 -20.69 2.16
CA ALA A 36 5.16 -20.53 0.79
C ALA A 36 6.57 -21.11 0.59
N GLY A 37 7.48 -20.87 1.54
CA GLY A 37 8.82 -21.47 1.55
C GLY A 37 8.80 -22.99 1.57
N ARG A 38 7.94 -23.61 2.39
CA ARG A 38 7.76 -25.08 2.43
C ARG A 38 7.19 -25.66 1.13
N LEU A 39 6.30 -24.91 0.47
CA LEU A 39 5.70 -25.31 -0.81
C LEU A 39 6.62 -25.03 -2.01
N GLY A 40 7.74 -24.32 -1.81
CA GLY A 40 8.68 -23.97 -2.87
C GLY A 40 8.17 -22.91 -3.85
N VAL A 41 7.11 -22.18 -3.49
CA VAL A 41 6.47 -21.16 -4.34
C VAL A 41 6.94 -19.74 -4.00
N CYS A 42 6.81 -18.81 -4.96
CA CYS A 42 7.04 -17.40 -4.72
C CYS A 42 5.87 -16.79 -3.92
N PHE A 43 6.19 -15.96 -2.93
CA PHE A 43 5.20 -15.27 -2.10
C PHE A 43 5.08 -13.80 -2.50
N GLY A 44 3.90 -13.39 -2.95
CA GLY A 44 3.59 -12.00 -3.26
C GLY A 44 2.64 -11.39 -2.24
N VAL A 45 2.97 -10.21 -1.69
CA VAL A 45 2.11 -9.50 -0.73
C VAL A 45 1.83 -8.05 -1.12
N LYS A 46 0.56 -7.63 -1.07
CA LYS A 46 0.19 -6.22 -1.15
C LYS A 46 -0.10 -5.65 0.24
N LEU A 47 0.86 -4.89 0.78
CA LEU A 47 0.76 -4.31 2.10
C LEU A 47 -0.07 -3.02 2.09
N VAL A 48 -1.37 -3.11 2.39
CA VAL A 48 -2.27 -1.97 2.65
C VAL A 48 -2.44 -1.69 4.14
N ARG A 49 -3.11 -0.59 4.55
CA ARG A 49 -3.58 -0.29 5.94
C ARG A 49 -5.01 -0.78 6.28
N GLY A 50 -5.73 -1.27 5.27
CA GLY A 50 -7.13 -1.68 5.39
C GLY A 50 -8.13 -0.56 5.04
N ALA A 51 -9.18 -0.91 4.31
CA ALA A 51 -10.16 0.03 3.75
C ALA A 51 -11.51 0.06 4.50
N TYR A 52 -11.68 -0.77 5.54
CA TYR A 52 -12.98 -1.00 6.18
C TYR A 52 -12.94 -0.88 7.71
N LEU A 53 -11.93 -0.19 8.27
CA LEU A 53 -11.68 -0.14 9.72
C LEU A 53 -12.92 0.33 10.52
N ASN A 54 -13.55 1.43 10.09
CA ASN A 54 -14.76 1.96 10.74
C ASN A 54 -15.96 1.03 10.61
N LYS A 55 -16.13 0.37 9.45
CA LYS A 55 -17.24 -0.56 9.19
C LYS A 55 -17.10 -1.81 10.06
N GLU A 56 -15.90 -2.37 10.15
CA GLU A 56 -15.61 -3.54 10.99
C GLU A 56 -15.83 -3.22 12.48
N ARG A 57 -15.41 -2.04 12.95
CA ARG A 57 -15.65 -1.61 14.33
C ARG A 57 -17.14 -1.44 14.63
N LYS A 58 -17.90 -0.83 13.71
CA LYS A 58 -19.37 -0.69 13.83
C LYS A 58 -20.04 -2.07 13.88
N LEU A 59 -19.65 -2.97 12.98
CA LEU A 59 -20.19 -4.34 12.92
C LEU A 59 -19.90 -5.14 14.20
N ALA A 60 -18.70 -5.01 14.76
CA ALA A 60 -18.33 -5.65 16.02
C ALA A 60 -19.20 -5.18 17.19
N LYS A 61 -19.48 -3.88 17.25
CA LYS A 61 -20.39 -3.29 18.24
C LYS A 61 -21.83 -3.79 18.07
N GLU A 62 -22.32 -3.86 16.83
CA GLU A 62 -23.69 -4.34 16.52
C GLU A 62 -23.88 -5.82 16.84
N LYS A 63 -22.88 -6.66 16.56
CA LYS A 63 -22.94 -8.11 16.77
C LYS A 63 -22.40 -8.58 18.13
N GLY A 64 -21.88 -7.68 18.95
CA GLY A 64 -21.38 -7.98 20.30
C GLY A 64 -20.11 -8.83 20.35
N TYR A 65 -19.31 -8.89 19.28
CA TYR A 65 -18.02 -9.58 19.30
C TYR A 65 -16.85 -8.60 19.50
N PRO A 66 -15.68 -9.05 19.96
CA PRO A 66 -14.53 -8.17 20.17
C PRO A 66 -14.12 -7.41 18.90
N ASP A 67 -13.89 -6.09 19.02
CA ASP A 67 -13.44 -5.25 17.90
C ASP A 67 -12.17 -5.86 17.30
N PRO A 68 -12.23 -6.34 16.04
CA PRO A 68 -11.12 -7.02 15.45
C PRO A 68 -10.01 -6.04 15.08
N VAL A 69 -10.29 -4.75 14.90
CA VAL A 69 -9.37 -3.73 14.38
C VAL A 69 -8.44 -3.18 15.45
N GLN A 70 -7.23 -2.76 15.06
CA GLN A 70 -6.31 -2.02 15.92
C GLN A 70 -7.01 -0.85 16.65
N PRO A 71 -6.62 -0.55 17.91
CA PRO A 71 -7.34 0.39 18.76
C PRO A 71 -7.26 1.83 18.24
N SER A 72 -6.11 2.24 17.68
CA SER A 72 -5.87 3.59 17.17
C SER A 72 -5.16 3.59 15.81
N TRP A 73 -5.12 4.75 15.17
CA TRP A 73 -4.39 4.97 13.92
C TRP A 73 -2.89 4.72 14.07
N GLU A 74 -2.33 5.12 15.22
CA GLU A 74 -0.92 4.92 15.58
C GLU A 74 -0.60 3.42 15.70
N ALA A 75 -1.49 2.66 16.33
CA ALA A 75 -1.35 1.20 16.41
C ALA A 75 -1.42 0.54 15.03
N THR A 76 -2.29 1.01 14.13
CA THR A 76 -2.32 0.57 12.73
C THR A 76 -1.02 0.92 12.00
N ASN A 77 -0.49 2.14 12.18
CA ASN A 77 0.76 2.56 11.56
C ASN A 77 1.95 1.73 12.04
N GLU A 78 2.02 1.46 13.34
CA GLU A 78 3.08 0.65 13.92
C GLU A 78 3.00 -0.79 13.43
N SER A 79 1.80 -1.37 13.40
CA SER A 79 1.61 -2.71 12.83
C SER A 79 1.95 -2.76 11.34
N TYR A 80 1.62 -1.71 10.56
CA TYR A 80 2.01 -1.59 9.15
C TYR A 80 3.53 -1.53 9.00
N ARG A 81 4.19 -0.69 9.80
CA ARG A 81 5.64 -0.52 9.79
C ARG A 81 6.37 -1.82 10.11
N ARG A 82 5.92 -2.56 11.12
CA ARG A 82 6.49 -3.88 11.47
C ARG A 82 6.36 -4.90 10.34
N CYS A 83 5.23 -4.92 9.63
CA CYS A 83 5.03 -5.81 8.48
C CYS A 83 5.88 -5.37 7.27
N LEU A 84 6.02 -4.07 7.05
CA LEU A 84 6.88 -3.49 6.03
C LEU A 84 8.34 -3.86 6.27
N ASP A 85 8.84 -3.65 7.49
CA ASP A 85 10.22 -3.98 7.86
C ASP A 85 10.48 -5.49 7.65
N PHE A 86 9.58 -6.35 8.10
CA PHE A 86 9.66 -7.79 7.87
C PHE A 86 9.69 -8.15 6.38
N GLY A 87 8.79 -7.57 5.56
CA GLY A 87 8.75 -7.83 4.13
C GLY A 87 10.03 -7.38 3.40
N LEU A 88 10.62 -6.25 3.81
CA LEU A 88 11.91 -5.78 3.29
C LEU A 88 13.06 -6.70 3.72
N ASP A 89 13.05 -7.19 4.96
CA ASP A 89 14.02 -8.18 5.43
C ASP A 89 13.93 -9.46 4.58
N GLN A 90 12.72 -9.96 4.28
CA GLN A 90 12.51 -11.13 3.42
C GLN A 90 13.05 -10.92 2.00
N VAL A 91 12.77 -9.76 1.39
CA VAL A 91 13.32 -9.40 0.08
C VAL A 91 14.85 -9.41 0.08
N SER A 92 15.47 -8.89 1.14
CA SER A 92 16.93 -8.81 1.23
C SER A 92 17.58 -10.19 1.40
N GLN A 93 16.92 -11.11 2.11
CA GLN A 93 17.47 -12.41 2.50
C GLN A 93 17.17 -13.53 1.48
N VAL A 94 15.95 -13.59 0.95
CA VAL A 94 15.45 -14.72 0.16
C VAL A 94 15.23 -14.31 -1.30
N LYS A 95 16.25 -13.64 -1.87
CA LYS A 95 16.24 -13.07 -3.22
C LYS A 95 15.53 -14.02 -4.21
N GLU A 96 14.58 -13.47 -4.99
CA GLU A 96 13.76 -14.14 -6.02
C GLU A 96 12.53 -14.96 -5.55
N ARG A 97 12.24 -15.07 -4.25
CA ARG A 97 11.06 -15.82 -3.75
C ARG A 97 10.03 -15.00 -2.98
N PHE A 98 10.25 -13.69 -2.83
CA PHE A 98 9.35 -12.80 -2.13
C PHE A 98 9.20 -11.48 -2.88
N GLU A 99 7.96 -11.11 -3.17
CA GLU A 99 7.58 -9.86 -3.83
C GLU A 99 6.60 -9.07 -2.96
N MET A 100 6.73 -7.74 -2.95
CA MET A 100 5.87 -6.87 -2.15
C MET A 100 5.46 -5.59 -2.87
N ILE A 101 4.15 -5.31 -2.82
CA ILE A 101 3.59 -4.00 -3.13
C ILE A 101 3.42 -3.21 -1.83
N VAL A 102 4.20 -2.15 -1.66
CA VAL A 102 4.09 -1.18 -0.56
C VAL A 102 2.93 -0.23 -0.87
N ALA A 103 1.72 -0.59 -0.47
CA ALA A 103 0.50 0.13 -0.85
C ALA A 103 0.13 1.22 0.17
N THR A 104 0.56 2.47 -0.08
CA THR A 104 0.37 3.60 0.85
C THR A 104 0.44 4.97 0.15
N HIS A 105 -0.40 5.91 0.61
CA HIS A 105 -0.30 7.34 0.28
C HIS A 105 0.37 8.17 1.38
N ASN A 106 0.68 7.54 2.52
CA ASN A 106 1.34 8.21 3.63
C ASN A 106 2.83 8.41 3.32
N GLU A 107 3.25 9.67 3.20
CA GLU A 107 4.63 10.06 2.88
C GLU A 107 5.64 9.49 3.87
N ALA A 108 5.34 9.48 5.18
CA ALA A 108 6.26 8.96 6.19
C ALA A 108 6.54 7.45 5.98
N SER A 109 5.52 6.66 5.63
CA SER A 109 5.71 5.24 5.31
C SER A 109 6.48 5.02 4.02
N VAL A 110 6.27 5.88 3.00
CA VAL A 110 7.05 5.82 1.75
C VAL A 110 8.51 6.14 2.02
N THR A 111 8.79 7.23 2.74
CA THR A 111 10.14 7.65 3.11
C THR A 111 10.84 6.56 3.92
N HIS A 112 10.15 5.97 4.90
CA HIS A 112 10.70 4.84 5.68
C HIS A 112 11.06 3.65 4.79
N ALA A 113 10.18 3.24 3.88
CA ALA A 113 10.45 2.14 2.95
C ALA A 113 11.67 2.43 2.06
N VAL A 114 11.75 3.64 1.48
CA VAL A 114 12.87 4.06 0.62
C VAL A 114 14.19 4.08 1.39
N GLN A 115 14.19 4.60 2.62
CA GLN A 115 15.38 4.63 3.48
C GLN A 115 15.86 3.21 3.82
N ARG A 116 14.94 2.31 4.20
CA ARG A 116 15.25 0.91 4.50
C ARG A 116 15.79 0.18 3.26
N MET A 117 15.15 0.35 2.11
CA MET A 117 15.63 -0.21 0.84
C MET A 117 17.06 0.27 0.52
N SER A 118 17.34 1.56 0.71
CA SER A 118 18.69 2.11 0.50
C SER A 118 19.72 1.54 1.48
N GLN A 119 19.36 1.39 2.76
CA GLN A 119 20.25 0.80 3.79
C GLN A 119 20.58 -0.66 3.50
N MET A 120 19.64 -1.41 2.92
CA MET A 120 19.77 -2.82 2.58
C MET A 120 20.36 -3.06 1.19
N GLY A 121 20.60 -2.00 0.40
CA GLY A 121 21.07 -2.14 -0.98
C GLY A 121 20.06 -2.83 -1.91
N ILE A 122 18.76 -2.72 -1.63
CA ILE A 122 17.70 -3.30 -2.47
C ILE A 122 17.63 -2.50 -3.78
N ASN A 123 17.75 -3.19 -4.92
CA ASN A 123 17.68 -2.58 -6.24
C ASN A 123 16.26 -2.04 -6.51
N LYS A 124 16.18 -0.76 -6.91
CA LYS A 124 14.93 -0.06 -7.23
C LYS A 124 14.38 -0.33 -8.64
N ASN A 125 15.21 -0.76 -9.59
CA ASN A 125 14.88 -0.83 -11.03
C ASN A 125 14.34 -2.19 -11.49
N ALA A 126 14.81 -3.29 -10.90
CA ALA A 126 14.47 -4.67 -11.30
C ALA A 126 14.02 -5.51 -10.10
N GLY A 127 13.67 -4.83 -9.00
CA GLY A 127 13.52 -5.46 -7.69
C GLY A 127 12.12 -6.00 -7.40
N PRO A 128 11.98 -6.82 -6.36
CA PRO A 128 10.71 -7.41 -5.89
C PRO A 128 9.77 -6.39 -5.21
N ILE A 129 10.12 -5.10 -5.19
CA ILE A 129 9.36 -4.06 -4.49
C ILE A 129 8.74 -3.09 -5.47
N CYS A 130 7.44 -2.88 -5.33
CA CYS A 130 6.68 -1.87 -6.07
C CYS A 130 5.88 -0.98 -5.11
N PHE A 131 5.78 0.32 -5.39
CA PHE A 131 4.97 1.23 -4.59
C PHE A 131 3.55 1.32 -5.16
N GLY A 132 2.57 0.90 -4.36
CA GLY A 132 1.17 0.83 -4.78
C GLY A 132 0.37 2.05 -4.33
N GLN A 133 -0.28 2.75 -5.26
CA GLN A 133 -1.09 3.93 -4.96
C GLN A 133 -2.39 3.91 -5.77
N LEU A 134 -3.44 4.51 -5.25
CA LEU A 134 -4.65 4.78 -6.03
C LEU A 134 -4.37 5.91 -7.04
N LEU A 135 -4.98 5.82 -8.21
CA LEU A 135 -4.92 6.91 -9.18
C LEU A 135 -5.72 8.12 -8.69
N GLY A 136 -5.17 9.33 -8.85
CA GLY A 136 -5.82 10.59 -8.45
C GLY A 136 -5.71 10.89 -6.96
N MET A 137 -4.76 10.26 -6.25
CA MET A 137 -4.54 10.48 -4.82
C MET A 137 -3.05 10.62 -4.51
N CYS A 138 -2.66 11.80 -4.03
CA CYS A 138 -1.29 12.12 -3.67
C CYS A 138 -0.30 11.84 -4.82
N ASP A 139 -0.63 12.28 -6.04
CA ASP A 139 0.19 11.97 -7.22
C ASP A 139 1.58 12.62 -7.14
N GLN A 140 1.76 13.67 -6.33
CA GLN A 140 3.08 14.22 -6.02
C GLN A 140 4.03 13.18 -5.43
N VAL A 141 3.52 12.22 -4.65
CA VAL A 141 4.33 11.15 -4.05
C VAL A 141 4.74 10.14 -5.12
N SER A 142 3.80 9.76 -5.99
CA SER A 142 4.08 8.89 -7.13
C SER A 142 5.11 9.51 -8.07
N LEU A 143 4.95 10.79 -8.39
CA LEU A 143 5.84 11.49 -9.29
C LEU A 143 7.27 11.51 -8.74
N ALA A 144 7.44 11.83 -7.46
CA ALA A 144 8.75 11.84 -6.80
C ALA A 144 9.40 10.44 -6.81
N LEU A 145 8.64 9.38 -6.49
CA LEU A 145 9.12 8.01 -6.56
C LEU A 145 9.54 7.61 -7.97
N GLY A 146 8.76 7.99 -8.98
CA GLY A 146 9.02 7.64 -10.38
C GLY A 146 10.26 8.33 -10.92
N GLN A 147 10.44 9.62 -10.59
CA GLN A 147 11.66 10.38 -10.89
C GLN A 147 12.89 9.79 -10.21
N ALA A 148 12.73 9.24 -9.00
CA ALA A 148 13.81 8.55 -8.30
C ALA A 148 14.09 7.14 -8.85
N GLY A 149 13.29 6.63 -9.79
CA GLY A 149 13.48 5.34 -10.46
C GLY A 149 12.87 4.14 -9.72
N PHE A 150 11.89 4.36 -8.83
CA PHE A 150 11.17 3.26 -8.20
C PHE A 150 10.01 2.77 -9.07
N ALA A 151 9.74 1.46 -9.03
CA ALA A 151 8.55 0.88 -9.64
C ALA A 151 7.27 1.33 -8.93
N ILE A 152 6.26 1.76 -9.70
CA ILE A 152 4.99 2.27 -9.18
C ILE A 152 3.83 1.51 -9.82
N TYR A 153 2.92 1.06 -8.98
CA TYR A 153 1.65 0.48 -9.37
C TYR A 153 0.52 1.46 -9.05
N LYS A 154 -0.28 1.82 -10.07
CA LYS A 154 -1.48 2.63 -9.91
C LYS A 154 -2.73 1.76 -9.98
N SER A 155 -3.47 1.68 -8.88
CA SER A 155 -4.76 1.00 -8.83
C SER A 155 -5.85 1.91 -9.38
N ILE A 156 -6.53 1.44 -10.42
CA ILE A 156 -7.59 2.18 -11.11
C ILE A 156 -8.88 1.34 -11.04
N PRO A 157 -10.00 1.86 -10.52
CA PRO A 157 -11.29 1.22 -10.70
C PRO A 157 -11.71 1.34 -12.17
N TYR A 158 -12.13 0.25 -12.78
CA TYR A 158 -12.60 0.21 -14.17
C TYR A 158 -13.92 -0.54 -14.24
N GLY A 159 -14.90 0.03 -14.95
CA GLY A 159 -16.25 -0.50 -15.07
C GLY A 159 -17.24 0.58 -15.50
N SER A 160 -18.50 0.19 -15.64
CA SER A 160 -19.63 1.13 -15.81
C SER A 160 -19.76 2.07 -14.60
N VAL A 161 -20.47 3.18 -14.77
CA VAL A 161 -20.65 4.19 -13.71
C VAL A 161 -21.28 3.54 -12.46
N GLU A 162 -22.29 2.70 -12.67
CA GLU A 162 -23.02 1.99 -11.63
C GLU A 162 -22.10 1.06 -10.82
N GLU A 163 -21.15 0.40 -11.47
CA GLU A 163 -20.19 -0.51 -10.84
C GLU A 163 -19.12 0.24 -10.03
N VAL A 164 -18.70 1.43 -10.48
CA VAL A 164 -17.62 2.18 -9.81
C VAL A 164 -18.13 3.10 -8.70
N ILE A 165 -19.41 3.50 -8.71
CA ILE A 165 -20.01 4.37 -7.67
C ILE A 165 -19.73 3.87 -6.24
N PRO A 166 -19.92 2.58 -5.89
CA PRO A 166 -19.62 2.09 -4.54
C PRO A 166 -18.15 2.22 -4.15
N TYR A 167 -17.23 2.15 -5.11
CA TYR A 167 -15.81 2.42 -4.86
C TYR A 167 -15.57 3.91 -4.59
N LEU A 168 -16.16 4.79 -5.41
CA LEU A 168 -16.01 6.24 -5.29
C LEU A 168 -16.59 6.76 -3.97
N ILE A 169 -17.76 6.28 -3.54
CA ILE A 169 -18.36 6.64 -2.24
C ILE A 169 -17.44 6.26 -1.07
N ARG A 170 -16.88 5.04 -1.11
CA ARG A 170 -15.91 4.61 -0.08
C ARG A 170 -14.69 5.50 -0.06
N ARG A 171 -14.18 5.88 -1.23
CA ARG A 171 -13.07 6.83 -1.33
C ARG A 171 -13.44 8.20 -0.81
N ALA A 172 -14.64 8.71 -1.07
CA ALA A 172 -15.07 9.99 -0.52
C ALA A 172 -15.10 9.97 1.03
N HIS A 173 -15.63 8.90 1.63
CA HIS A 173 -15.67 8.75 3.09
C HIS A 173 -14.29 8.53 3.71
N GLU A 174 -13.46 7.67 3.12
CA GLU A 174 -12.11 7.39 3.63
C GLU A 174 -11.17 8.58 3.42
N ASN A 175 -11.32 9.30 2.32
CA ASN A 175 -10.50 10.47 2.02
C ASN A 175 -10.91 11.71 2.80
N GLN A 176 -11.98 11.67 3.59
CA GLN A 176 -12.33 12.77 4.47
C GLN A 176 -11.20 13.07 5.49
N SER A 177 -10.40 12.06 5.86
CA SER A 177 -9.13 12.25 6.62
C SER A 177 -7.92 12.54 5.71
N VAL A 178 -7.94 12.07 4.46
CA VAL A 178 -6.92 12.32 3.41
C VAL A 178 -7.02 13.74 2.80
N LEU A 179 -8.04 14.52 3.16
CA LEU A 179 -8.22 15.93 2.74
C LEU A 179 -6.97 16.79 2.98
N LEU A 180 -6.14 16.45 3.98
CA LEU A 180 -4.87 17.13 4.22
C LEU A 180 -3.85 16.90 3.10
N GLY A 181 -3.78 15.69 2.53
CA GLY A 181 -2.91 15.38 1.40
C GLY A 181 -3.32 16.10 0.12
N ILE A 182 -4.62 16.24 -0.12
CA ILE A 182 -5.19 16.96 -1.28
C ILE A 182 -4.86 18.46 -1.21
N ARG A 183 -4.85 19.06 -0.01
CA ARG A 183 -4.43 20.48 0.14
C ARG A 183 -2.98 20.69 -0.29
N LYS A 184 -2.08 19.82 0.18
CA LYS A 184 -0.66 19.86 -0.19
C LYS A 184 -0.46 19.68 -1.70
N GLU A 185 -1.16 18.71 -2.29
CA GLU A 185 -1.14 18.47 -3.75
C GLU A 185 -1.61 19.69 -4.53
N ARG A 186 -2.75 20.29 -4.14
CA ARG A 186 -3.27 21.52 -4.75
C ARG A 186 -2.25 22.66 -4.66
N ASP A 187 -1.60 22.85 -3.52
CA ASP A 187 -0.64 23.93 -3.32
C ASP A 187 0.64 23.73 -4.16
N LEU A 188 1.09 22.47 -4.31
CA LEU A 188 2.18 22.10 -5.21
C LEU A 188 1.80 22.34 -6.69
N LEU A 189 0.60 21.92 -7.11
CA LEU A 189 0.09 22.16 -8.46
C LEU A 189 -0.04 23.65 -8.76
N ARG A 190 -0.56 24.43 -7.80
CA ARG A 190 -0.63 25.89 -7.91
C ARG A 190 0.76 26.50 -8.09
N THR A 191 1.73 26.06 -7.28
CA THR A 191 3.13 26.53 -7.38
C THR A 191 3.73 26.21 -8.75
N GLU A 192 3.54 25.00 -9.24
CA GLU A 192 4.02 24.57 -10.56
C GLU A 192 3.32 25.32 -11.70
N LEU A 193 2.02 25.59 -11.59
CA LEU A 193 1.26 26.39 -12.55
C LEU A 193 1.81 27.82 -12.62
N TRP A 194 2.00 28.48 -11.47
CA TRP A 194 2.59 29.82 -11.42
C TRP A 194 4.00 29.84 -11.98
N ARG A 195 4.83 28.82 -11.67
CA ARG A 195 6.17 28.67 -12.24
C ARG A 195 6.13 28.64 -13.77
N ARG A 196 5.18 27.92 -14.37
CA ARG A 196 5.02 27.83 -15.84
C ARG A 196 4.47 29.11 -16.47
N ILE A 197 3.56 29.81 -15.79
CA ILE A 197 3.00 31.08 -16.26
C ILE A 197 4.09 32.17 -16.24
N LEU A 198 4.83 32.27 -15.14
CA LEU A 198 5.88 33.28 -14.94
C LEU A 198 7.17 32.97 -15.73
N ARG A 199 7.36 31.73 -16.19
CA ARG A 199 8.51 31.31 -17.01
C ARG A 199 8.12 30.93 -18.46
N ARG A 200 7.07 31.51 -19.05
CA ARG A 200 6.87 31.34 -20.51
C ARG A 200 8.09 31.92 -21.25
N PRO A 201 8.50 31.25 -22.35
CA PRO A 201 9.90 31.02 -22.75
C PRO A 201 10.79 32.25 -22.81
#